data_AF-A0A932DGN5-F1
#
_entry.id   AF-A0A932DGN5-F1
#
_cell.length_a   1.000
_cell.length_b   1.000
_cell.length_c   1.000
_cell.angle_alpha   90.00
_cell.angle_beta   90.00
_cell.angle_gamma   90.00
#
_symmetry.space_group_name_H-M   'P 1'
#
loop_
_entity.id
_entity.type
_entity.pdbx_description
1 polymer ?
#
loop_
_entity_poly.entity_id
_entity_poly.type
_entity_poly.pdbx_seq_one_letter_code
_entity_poly.pdbx_strand_id
1 'polypeptide(L)'
;MDNQRTVEAARDIIVRAMESRRELVAYSKLEAVEMDRRAREVERTALDELRKLLPGTVADQQLSQVHTKLMRMDETLEDLAKRQDIQDRSRSLERDDITWRTFEDISWLLGVL
;
A
#
# COMPACT_ATOMS: atom_id res chain seq x y z
N MET A 1 12.29 13.96 13.56
CA MET A 1 12.81 12.58 13.48
C MET A 1 14.02 12.61 12.57
N ASP A 2 15.02 11.77 12.86
CA ASP A 2 16.13 11.56 11.94
C ASP A 2 15.59 10.87 10.68
N ASN A 3 15.87 11.42 9.50
CA ASN A 3 15.35 10.91 8.21
C ASN A 3 15.70 9.43 8.02
N GLN A 4 16.88 9.01 8.48
CA GLN A 4 17.31 7.62 8.38
C GLN A 4 16.43 6.67 9.20
N ARG A 5 16.07 7.06 10.43
CA ARG A 5 15.13 6.29 11.26
C ARG A 5 13.75 6.20 10.63
N THR A 6 13.31 7.24 9.92
CA THR A 6 12.03 7.23 9.21
C THR A 6 12.06 6.32 7.99
N VAL A 7 13.17 6.27 7.24
CA VAL A 7 13.36 5.30 6.14
C VAL A 7 13.34 3.87 6.66
N GLU A 8 14.06 3.59 7.75
CA GLU A 8 14.09 2.27 8.38
C GLU A 8 12.69 1.86 8.86
N ALA A 9 11.97 2.73 9.55
CA ALA A 9 10.60 2.46 9.97
C ALA A 9 9.64 2.23 8.78
N ALA A 10 9.81 2.96 7.67
CA ALA A 10 9.02 2.75 6.46
C ALA A 10 9.31 1.38 5.82
N ARG A 11 10.58 0.97 5.79
CA ARG A 11 10.99 -0.38 5.35
C ARG A 11 10.37 -1.45 6.22
N ASP A 12 10.44 -1.31 7.55
CA ASP A 12 9.89 -2.29 8.49
C ASP A 12 8.37 -2.47 8.33
N ILE A 13 7.63 -1.41 8.00
CA ILE A 13 6.20 -1.52 7.67
C ILE A 13 5.99 -2.40 6.44
N ILE A 14 6.72 -2.16 5.35
CA ILE A 14 6.58 -2.93 4.11
C ILE A 14 7.04 -4.38 4.29
N VAL A 15 8.18 -4.62 4.96
CA VAL A 15 8.69 -5.97 5.24
C VAL A 15 7.63 -6.80 5.98
N ARG A 16 7.05 -6.26 7.06
CA ARG A 16 6.02 -6.95 7.85
C ARG A 16 4.76 -7.26 7.04
N ALA A 17 4.37 -6.34 6.15
CA ALA A 17 3.25 -6.55 5.24
C ALA A 17 3.54 -7.68 4.24
N MET A 18 4.75 -7.74 3.69
CA MET A 18 5.16 -8.82 2.79
C MET A 18 5.23 -10.18 3.48
N GLU A 19 5.76 -10.23 4.71
CA GLU A 19 5.78 -11.44 5.54
C GLU A 19 4.36 -11.93 5.82
N SER A 20 3.47 -11.03 6.24
CA SER A 20 2.06 -11.33 6.47
C SER A 20 1.39 -11.90 5.20
N ARG A 21 1.68 -11.32 4.02
CA ARG A 21 1.19 -11.83 2.74
C ARG A 21 1.71 -13.25 2.43
N ARG A 22 2.99 -13.53 2.72
CA ARG A 22 3.59 -14.86 2.52
C ARG A 22 2.94 -15.90 3.44
N GLU A 23 2.64 -15.52 4.68
CA GLU A 23 1.96 -16.40 5.64
C GLU A 23 0.55 -16.77 5.16
N LEU A 24 -0.19 -15.83 4.56
CA LEU A 24 -1.50 -16.13 3.97
C LEU A 24 -1.43 -17.26 2.92
N VAL A 25 -0.34 -17.34 2.15
CA VAL A 25 -0.12 -18.42 1.17
C VAL A 25 0.27 -19.73 1.84
N ALA A 26 1.02 -19.68 2.95
CA ALA A 26 1.46 -20.86 3.68
C ALA A 26 0.31 -21.60 4.37
N TYR A 27 -0.74 -20.89 4.80
CA TYR A 27 -1.95 -21.48 5.39
C TYR A 27 -3.00 -21.81 4.32
N SER A 28 -2.72 -22.83 3.51
CA SER A 28 -3.49 -23.31 2.34
C SER A 28 -4.94 -23.77 2.56
N LYS A 29 -5.51 -23.56 3.75
CA LYS A 29 -6.90 -23.93 4.08
C LYS A 29 -7.91 -22.80 3.82
N LEU A 30 -7.45 -21.60 3.49
CA LEU A 30 -8.33 -20.48 3.13
C LEU A 30 -8.82 -20.64 1.70
N GLU A 31 -10.08 -20.30 1.44
CA GLU A 31 -10.57 -20.17 0.07
C GLU A 31 -9.82 -19.05 -0.65
N ALA A 32 -9.57 -19.21 -1.95
CA ALA A 32 -8.80 -18.25 -2.74
C ALA A 32 -9.33 -16.81 -2.66
N VAL A 33 -10.64 -16.65 -2.55
CA VAL A 33 -11.31 -15.34 -2.40
C VAL A 33 -11.00 -14.71 -1.04
N GLU A 34 -10.97 -15.51 0.03
CA GLU A 34 -10.66 -15.03 1.36
C GLU A 34 -9.17 -14.68 1.49
N MET A 35 -8.30 -15.45 0.86
CA MET A 35 -6.88 -15.14 0.76
C MET A 35 -6.64 -13.81 0.06
N ASP A 36 -7.25 -13.59 -1.11
CA ASP A 36 -7.09 -12.34 -1.86
C ASP A 36 -7.59 -11.15 -1.03
N ARG A 37 -8.78 -11.26 -0.42
CA ARG A 37 -9.31 -10.22 0.46
C ARG A 37 -8.35 -9.87 1.60
N ARG A 38 -7.80 -10.86 2.31
CA ARG A 38 -6.84 -10.63 3.41
C ARG A 38 -5.55 -10.01 2.89
N ALA A 39 -5.08 -10.41 1.70
CA ALA A 39 -3.91 -9.81 1.09
C ALA A 39 -4.13 -8.32 0.80
N ARG A 40 -5.31 -7.94 0.29
CA ARG A 40 -5.69 -6.53 0.10
C ARG A 40 -5.76 -5.76 1.41
N GLU A 41 -6.30 -6.36 2.47
CA GLU A 41 -6.35 -5.74 3.80
C GLU A 41 -4.94 -5.45 4.35
N VAL A 42 -3.98 -6.38 4.17
CA VAL A 42 -2.58 -6.19 4.56
C VAL A 42 -1.92 -5.04 3.79
N GLU A 43 -2.08 -4.99 2.47
CA GLU A 43 -1.56 -3.92 1.61
C GLU A 43 -2.09 -2.54 2.06
N ARG A 44 -3.41 -2.42 2.24
CA ARG A 44 -4.05 -1.15 2.63
C ARG A 44 -3.56 -0.70 4.01
N THR A 45 -3.47 -1.61 4.96
CA THR A 45 -3.00 -1.31 6.31
C THR A 45 -1.57 -0.78 6.29
N ALA A 46 -0.67 -1.39 5.50
CA ALA A 46 0.70 -0.94 5.36
C ALA A 46 0.80 0.47 4.77
N LEU A 47 0.02 0.76 3.73
CA LEU A 47 -0.03 2.09 3.11
C LEU A 47 -0.61 3.15 4.08
N ASP A 48 -1.60 2.78 4.89
CA ASP A 48 -2.17 3.65 5.93
C ASP A 48 -1.13 3.94 7.04
N GLU A 49 -0.35 2.96 7.46
CA GLU A 49 0.75 3.15 8.42
C GLU A 49 1.86 4.04 7.85
N LEU A 50 2.23 3.85 6.58
CA LEU A 50 3.19 4.72 5.91
C LEU A 50 2.72 6.17 5.85
N ARG A 51 1.44 6.42 5.54
CA ARG A 51 0.89 7.79 5.57
C ARG A 51 1.02 8.44 6.95
N LYS A 52 0.77 7.69 8.02
CA LYS A 52 0.88 8.20 9.40
C LYS A 52 2.34 8.46 9.81
N LEU A 53 3.27 7.71 9.25
CA LEU A 53 4.70 7.83 9.53
C LEU A 53 5.35 9.05 8.83
N LEU A 54 4.90 9.37 7.61
CA LEU A 54 5.51 10.43 6.81
C LEU A 54 5.08 11.82 7.30
N PRO A 55 6.04 12.72 7.64
CA PRO A 55 5.72 14.11 7.94
C PRO A 55 5.25 14.84 6.68
N GLY A 56 4.41 15.88 6.83
CA GLY A 56 3.92 16.67 5.69
C GLY A 56 5.01 17.39 4.88
N THR A 57 6.23 17.52 5.42
CA THR A 57 7.42 17.96 4.69
C THR A 57 8.55 16.97 4.90
N VAL A 58 9.03 16.38 3.82
CA VAL A 58 10.05 15.34 3.82
C VAL A 58 11.29 15.86 3.11
N ALA A 59 12.42 15.93 3.83
CA ALA A 59 13.69 16.39 3.24
C ALA A 59 14.45 15.27 2.51
N ASP A 60 14.18 14.00 2.86
CA ASP A 60 14.79 12.86 2.22
C ASP A 60 14.12 12.54 0.86
N GLN A 61 14.94 12.32 -0.17
CA GLN A 61 14.45 12.09 -1.53
C GLN A 61 13.61 10.82 -1.66
N GLN A 62 14.02 9.73 -1.01
CA GLN A 62 13.34 8.44 -1.08
C GLN A 62 11.97 8.54 -0.40
N LEU A 63 11.93 9.09 0.81
CA LEU A 63 10.67 9.33 1.52
C LEU A 63 9.75 10.32 0.78
N SER A 64 10.32 11.32 0.09
CA SER A 64 9.54 12.26 -0.74
C SER A 64 8.89 11.55 -1.94
N GLN A 65 9.56 10.56 -2.52
CA GLN A 65 9.00 9.74 -3.60
C GLN A 65 7.87 8.85 -3.08
N VAL A 66 8.05 8.22 -1.91
CA VAL A 66 6.98 7.44 -1.25
C VAL A 66 5.76 8.31 -0.96
N HIS A 67 5.97 9.50 -0.39
CA HIS A 67 4.88 10.46 -0.14
C HIS A 67 4.14 10.83 -1.44
N THR A 68 4.88 11.10 -2.52
CA THR A 68 4.30 11.42 -3.83
C THR A 68 3.45 10.28 -4.38
N LYS A 69 3.89 9.02 -4.20
CA LYS A 69 3.13 7.84 -4.64
C LYS A 69 1.82 7.68 -3.85
N LEU A 70 1.86 7.88 -2.53
CA LEU A 70 0.67 7.82 -1.68
C LEU A 70 -0.34 8.91 -2.06
N MET A 71 0.13 10.15 -2.26
CA MET A 71 -0.72 11.26 -2.72
C MET A 71 -1.40 10.96 -4.04
N ARG A 72 -0.66 10.46 -5.05
CA ARG A 72 -1.23 10.10 -6.35
C ARG A 72 -2.24 8.96 -6.25
N MET A 73 -1.99 7.99 -5.37
CA MET A 73 -2.95 6.94 -5.10
C MET A 73 -4.25 7.52 -4.55
N ASP A 74 -4.17 8.41 -3.56
CA ASP A 74 -5.34 9.04 -2.95
C ASP A 74 -6.14 9.86 -3.98
N GLU A 75 -5.46 10.65 -4.82
CA GLU A 75 -6.09 11.36 -5.96
C GLU A 75 -6.82 10.40 -6.91
N THR A 76 -6.16 9.29 -7.28
CA THR A 76 -6.75 8.28 -8.18
C THR A 76 -7.98 7.61 -7.55
N LEU A 77 -7.92 7.32 -6.25
CA LEU A 77 -9.03 6.73 -5.50
C LEU A 77 -10.21 7.68 -5.34
N GLU A 78 -9.95 8.98 -5.15
CA GLU A 78 -10.98 10.01 -5.13
C GLU A 78 -11.68 10.14 -6.49
N ASP A 79 -10.91 10.12 -7.58
CA ASP A 79 -11.47 10.18 -8.93
C ASP A 79 -12.29 8.92 -9.25
N LEU A 80 -11.82 7.74 -8.84
CA LEU A 80 -12.58 6.50 -8.92
C LEU A 80 -13.90 6.57 -8.12
N ALA A 81 -13.90 7.23 -6.97
CA ALA A 81 -15.10 7.40 -6.15
C ALA A 81 -16.15 8.32 -6.81
N LYS A 82 -15.70 9.31 -7.61
CA LYS A 82 -16.58 10.24 -8.33
C LYS A 82 -17.21 9.63 -9.59
N ARG A 83 -16.67 8.51 -10.09
CA ARG A 83 -17.18 7.80 -11.27
C ARG A 83 -18.56 7.18 -11.02
N GLN A 84 -19.56 7.68 -11.75
CA GLN A 84 -20.95 7.17 -11.73
C GLN A 84 -21.21 6.13 -12.83
N ASP A 85 -20.27 5.95 -13.76
CA ASP A 85 -20.38 5.06 -14.92
C ASP A 85 -20.03 3.59 -14.61
N ILE A 86 -19.59 3.29 -13.38
CA ILE A 86 -19.13 1.97 -12.98
C ILE A 86 -19.99 1.35 -11.88
N GLN A 87 -20.17 0.03 -11.98
CA GLN A 87 -20.81 -0.77 -10.93
C GLN A 87 -19.92 -0.88 -9.69
N ASP A 88 -20.53 -1.05 -8.52
CA ASP A 88 -19.82 -1.12 -7.24
C ASP A 88 -18.77 -2.24 -7.19
N ARG A 89 -19.07 -3.40 -7.80
CA ARG A 89 -18.14 -4.52 -7.87
C ARG A 89 -16.89 -4.16 -8.69
N SER A 90 -17.08 -3.55 -9.86
CA SER A 90 -15.96 -3.09 -10.70
C SER A 90 -15.13 -2.02 -9.99
N ARG A 91 -15.79 -1.09 -9.29
CA ARG A 91 -15.13 -0.06 -8.48
C ARG A 91 -14.27 -0.68 -7.37
N SER A 92 -14.75 -1.73 -6.71
CA SER A 92 -13.97 -2.45 -5.69
C SER A 92 -12.71 -3.05 -6.29
N LEU A 93 -12.82 -3.75 -7.42
CA LEU A 93 -11.68 -4.38 -8.09
C LEU A 93 -10.64 -3.35 -8.56
N GLU A 94 -11.10 -2.22 -9.10
CA GLU A 94 -10.22 -1.13 -9.56
C GLU A 94 -9.50 -0.46 -8.37
N ARG A 95 -10.18 -0.28 -7.24
CA ARG A 95 -9.55 0.19 -5.99
C ARG A 95 -8.47 -0.78 -5.51
N ASP A 96 -8.74 -2.09 -5.56
CA ASP A 96 -7.78 -3.10 -5.13
C ASP A 96 -6.55 -3.13 -6.04
N ASP A 97 -6.72 -2.97 -7.35
CA ASP A 97 -5.62 -2.86 -8.32
C ASP A 97 -4.78 -1.58 -8.11
N ILE A 98 -5.42 -0.42 -7.88
CA ILE A 98 -4.73 0.84 -7.55
C ILE A 98 -3.88 0.69 -6.27
N THR A 99 -4.47 0.08 -5.24
CA THR A 99 -3.79 -0.17 -3.96
C THR A 99 -2.58 -1.07 -4.16
N TRP A 100 -2.75 -2.17 -4.90
CA TRP A 100 -1.69 -3.14 -5.16
C TRP A 100 -0.50 -2.54 -5.88
N ARG A 101 -0.76 -1.83 -6.98
CA ARG A 101 0.31 -1.19 -7.77
C ARG A 101 1.07 -0.16 -6.94
N THR A 102 0.37 0.59 -6.10
CA THR A 102 1.01 1.56 -5.19
C THR A 102 1.88 0.85 -4.16
N PHE A 103 1.40 -0.25 -3.59
CA PHE A 103 2.17 -1.07 -2.65
C PHE A 103 3.44 -1.65 -3.30
N GLU A 104 3.34 -2.21 -4.50
CA GLU A 104 4.50 -2.70 -5.25
C GLU A 104 5.50 -1.59 -5.55
N ASP A 105 5.03 -0.46 -6.09
CA ASP A 105 5.88 0.70 -6.41
C ASP A 105 6.66 1.18 -5.18
N ILE A 106 6.00 1.28 -4.03
CA ILE A 106 6.64 1.71 -2.78
C ILE A 106 7.62 0.65 -2.26
N SER A 107 7.30 -0.64 -2.41
CA SER A 107 8.19 -1.73 -2.02
C SER A 107 9.49 -1.71 -2.83
N TRP A 108 9.41 -1.45 -4.14
CA TRP A 108 10.55 -1.21 -5.01
C TRP A 108 11.35 0.04 -4.59
N LEU A 109 10.66 1.15 -4.35
CA LEU A 109 11.32 2.41 -3.94
C LEU A 109 12.09 2.24 -2.62
N LEU A 110 11.57 1.46 -1.68
CA LEU A 110 12.22 1.19 -0.39
C LEU A 110 13.30 0.10 -0.48
N GLY A 111 13.39 -0.63 -1.60
CA GLY A 111 14.37 -1.69 -1.83
C GLY A 111 14.06 -2.98 -1.06
N VAL A 112 12.78 -3.30 -0.90
CA VAL A 112 12.30 -4.48 -0.17
C VAL A 112 11.83 -5.60 -1.11
N LEU A 113 11.49 -5.23 -2.35
CA LEU A 113 11.16 -6.13 -3.46
C LEU A 113 12.30 -6.09 -4.49
#